data_AF-A0A2D6SXX3-F1
#
_entry.id   AF-A0A2D6SXX3-F1
#
_cell.length_a   1.000
_cell.length_b   1.000
_cell.length_c   1.000
_cell.angle_alpha   90.00
_cell.angle_beta   90.00
_cell.angle_gamma   90.00
#
_symmetry.space_group_name_H-M   'P 1'
#
loop_
_entity.id
_entity.type
_entity.pdbx_description
1 polymer ?
#
loop_
_entity_poly.entity_id
_entity_poly.type
_entity_poly.pdbx_seq_one_letter_code
_entity_poly.pdbx_strand_id
1 'polypeptide(L)'
;LSADAELRDEPLIRETLKSDPQATLFACDVRGIGESQPDTCGRNSFHSQYGSDYFYAVHSIMLDRPYAGQKTHDVLRVLDFLAQAGHEEIHLIAKGWGAIPATFAALQSERVVRVTLKNALTSYSDVAESVEYTWPLSSFVPGVLASFDLPDCYRELTEMKQLRQIDPWGAVVST
;
A
#
# COMPACT_ATOMS: atom_id res chain seq x y z
N LEU A 1 4.69 -10.63 -2.40
CA LEU A 1 4.72 -9.39 -3.20
C LEU A 1 4.02 -9.61 -4.55
N SER A 2 2.87 -10.28 -4.51
CA SER A 2 1.92 -10.28 -5.61
C SER A 2 0.56 -10.55 -5.01
N ALA A 3 -0.45 -9.83 -5.46
CA ALA A 3 -1.82 -10.03 -5.06
C ALA A 3 -2.28 -11.46 -5.40
N ASP A 4 -1.81 -12.06 -6.48
CA ASP A 4 -2.13 -13.45 -6.85
C ASP A 4 -1.59 -14.47 -5.83
N ALA A 5 -0.40 -14.25 -5.28
CA ALA A 5 0.12 -15.08 -4.18
C ALA A 5 -0.71 -14.86 -2.89
N GLU A 6 -1.06 -13.62 -2.58
CA GLU A 6 -1.87 -13.28 -1.40
C GLU A 6 -3.27 -13.89 -1.49
N LEU A 7 -3.91 -13.93 -2.67
CA LEU A 7 -5.19 -14.62 -2.88
C LEU A 7 -5.17 -16.09 -2.43
N ARG A 8 -4.03 -16.77 -2.60
CA ARG A 8 -3.86 -18.18 -2.23
C ARG A 8 -3.62 -18.35 -0.74
N ASP A 9 -2.75 -17.51 -0.19
CA ASP A 9 -2.09 -17.78 1.10
C ASP A 9 -2.55 -16.87 2.25
N GLU A 10 -3.15 -15.71 1.99
CA GLU A 10 -3.53 -14.74 3.03
C GLU A 10 -4.92 -15.07 3.63
N PRO A 11 -5.00 -15.46 4.93
CA PRO A 11 -6.26 -15.83 5.56
C PRO A 11 -7.28 -14.69 5.61
N LEU A 12 -6.82 -13.43 5.73
CA LEU A 12 -7.70 -12.26 5.81
C LEU A 12 -8.67 -12.18 4.63
N ILE A 13 -8.24 -12.57 3.43
CA ILE A 13 -9.06 -12.53 2.22
C ILE A 13 -10.22 -13.53 2.35
N ARG A 14 -9.94 -14.75 2.80
CA ARG A 14 -10.95 -15.80 3.01
C ARG A 14 -11.91 -15.42 4.13
N GLU A 15 -11.43 -14.82 5.21
CA GLU A 15 -12.27 -14.32 6.31
C GLU A 15 -13.21 -13.21 5.83
N THR A 16 -12.70 -12.28 5.03
CA THR A 16 -13.50 -11.19 4.46
C THR A 16 -14.60 -11.74 3.56
N LEU A 17 -14.28 -12.64 2.63
CA LEU A 17 -15.27 -13.27 1.74
C LEU A 17 -16.32 -14.10 2.50
N LYS A 18 -15.97 -14.69 3.65
CA LYS A 18 -16.96 -15.36 4.51
C LYS A 18 -17.90 -14.37 5.19
N SER A 19 -17.41 -13.19 5.56
CA SER A 19 -18.21 -12.14 6.17
C SER A 19 -19.12 -11.42 5.18
N ASP A 20 -18.76 -11.41 3.90
CA ASP A 20 -19.57 -10.91 2.79
C ASP A 20 -19.51 -11.85 1.57
N PRO A 21 -20.33 -12.92 1.55
CA PRO A 21 -20.30 -13.92 0.48
C PRO A 21 -20.76 -13.41 -0.89
N GLN A 22 -21.37 -12.22 -0.97
CA GLN A 22 -21.81 -11.62 -2.23
C GLN A 22 -20.78 -10.64 -2.81
N ALA A 23 -19.73 -10.32 -2.04
CA ALA A 23 -18.66 -9.44 -2.51
C ALA A 23 -17.92 -10.06 -3.71
N THR A 24 -17.66 -9.22 -4.71
CA THR A 24 -16.73 -9.56 -5.79
C THR A 24 -15.33 -9.14 -5.40
N LEU A 25 -14.38 -10.08 -5.46
CA LEU A 25 -12.99 -9.82 -5.10
C LEU A 25 -12.14 -9.52 -6.34
N PHE A 26 -11.39 -8.42 -6.26
CA PHE A 26 -10.39 -8.05 -7.25
C PHE A 26 -9.01 -8.00 -6.59
N ALA A 27 -8.03 -8.61 -7.25
CA ALA A 27 -6.62 -8.50 -6.89
C ALA A 27 -5.94 -7.48 -7.81
N CYS A 28 -5.03 -6.69 -7.24
CA CYS A 28 -4.30 -5.67 -7.98
C CYS A 28 -2.82 -5.68 -7.55
N ASP A 29 -1.94 -5.88 -8.53
CA ASP A 29 -0.53 -5.55 -8.39
C ASP A 29 -0.30 -4.11 -8.87
N VAL A 30 0.17 -3.24 -7.97
CA VAL A 30 0.62 -1.88 -8.35
C VAL A 30 1.98 -1.97 -9.05
N ARG A 31 2.40 -0.88 -9.71
CA ARG A 31 3.67 -0.88 -10.45
C ARG A 31 4.85 -1.37 -9.60
N GLY A 32 5.70 -2.17 -10.24
CA GLY A 32 6.96 -2.68 -9.68
C GLY A 32 6.83 -3.89 -8.76
N ILE A 33 5.64 -4.43 -8.55
CA ILE A 33 5.43 -5.70 -7.84
C ILE A 33 4.65 -6.68 -8.72
N GLY A 34 4.64 -7.95 -8.32
CA GLY A 34 3.96 -9.03 -9.03
C GLY A 34 4.37 -9.13 -10.50
N GLU A 35 3.41 -9.16 -11.40
CA GLU A 35 3.67 -9.28 -12.85
C GLU A 35 4.51 -8.12 -13.41
N SER A 36 4.44 -6.95 -12.79
CA SER A 36 5.20 -5.77 -13.21
C SER A 36 6.57 -5.64 -12.51
N GLN A 37 7.00 -6.65 -11.75
CA GLN A 37 8.25 -6.60 -11.02
C GLN A 37 9.46 -6.56 -11.98
N PRO A 38 10.33 -5.52 -11.88
CA PRO A 38 11.45 -5.35 -12.79
C PRO A 38 12.64 -6.24 -12.43
N ASP A 39 13.36 -6.71 -13.46
CA ASP A 39 14.63 -7.45 -13.35
C ASP A 39 15.85 -6.62 -13.81
N THR A 40 15.74 -5.29 -13.80
CA THR A 40 16.74 -4.36 -14.37
C THR A 40 18.06 -4.30 -13.61
N CYS A 41 18.10 -4.75 -12.36
CA CYS A 41 19.26 -4.66 -11.46
C CYS A 41 19.92 -6.03 -11.22
N GLY A 42 19.73 -6.95 -12.17
CA GLY A 42 20.17 -8.34 -12.08
C GLY A 42 19.11 -9.25 -11.46
N ARG A 43 19.29 -10.55 -11.71
CA ARG A 43 18.31 -11.58 -11.36
C ARG A 43 18.01 -11.58 -9.86
N ASN A 44 16.72 -11.59 -9.50
CA ASN A 44 16.23 -11.66 -8.11
C ASN A 44 16.77 -10.54 -7.20
N SER A 45 17.06 -9.37 -7.78
CA SER A 45 17.64 -8.25 -7.05
C SER A 45 16.64 -7.43 -6.24
N PHE A 46 15.32 -7.68 -6.35
CA PHE A 46 14.26 -6.80 -5.82
C PHE A 46 14.47 -6.33 -4.37
N HIS A 47 14.87 -7.24 -3.47
CA HIS A 47 15.09 -6.95 -2.05
C HIS A 47 16.51 -6.52 -1.67
N SER A 48 17.43 -6.43 -2.63
CA SER A 48 18.81 -6.03 -2.33
C SER A 48 18.91 -4.52 -2.10
N GLN A 49 19.95 -4.08 -1.39
CA GLN A 49 20.17 -2.65 -1.10
C GLN A 49 20.22 -1.77 -2.35
N TYR A 50 20.75 -2.32 -3.45
CA TYR A 50 20.78 -1.72 -4.78
C TYR A 50 19.91 -2.52 -5.75
N GLY A 51 18.77 -2.97 -5.22
CA GLY A 51 17.80 -3.78 -5.91
C GLY A 51 16.88 -2.98 -6.82
N SER A 52 16.08 -3.69 -7.58
CA SER A 52 15.18 -3.03 -8.53
C SER A 52 14.11 -2.16 -7.83
N ASP A 53 13.58 -2.52 -6.66
CA ASP A 53 12.66 -1.63 -5.92
C ASP A 53 13.34 -0.31 -5.51
N TYR A 54 14.56 -0.39 -4.95
CA TYR A 54 15.34 0.78 -4.57
C TYR A 54 15.66 1.66 -5.78
N PHE A 55 16.11 1.07 -6.88
CA PHE A 55 16.50 1.84 -8.08
C PHE A 55 15.32 2.58 -8.70
N TYR A 56 14.14 1.97 -8.77
CA TYR A 56 12.95 2.68 -9.23
C TYR A 56 12.52 3.76 -8.24
N ALA A 57 12.62 3.51 -6.94
CA ALA A 57 12.30 4.51 -5.92
C ALA A 57 13.22 5.74 -5.98
N VAL A 58 14.54 5.55 -6.05
CA VAL A 58 15.50 6.65 -6.06
C VAL A 58 15.39 7.50 -7.34
N HIS A 59 15.21 6.88 -8.52
CA HIS A 59 14.99 7.62 -9.76
C HIS A 59 13.64 8.35 -9.76
N SER A 60 12.61 7.75 -9.15
CA SER A 60 11.30 8.39 -8.97
C SER A 60 11.41 9.67 -8.14
N ILE A 61 12.27 9.69 -7.11
CA ILE A 61 12.56 10.90 -6.34
C ILE A 61 13.30 11.93 -7.20
N MET A 62 14.32 11.52 -7.98
CA MET A 62 15.06 12.43 -8.87
C MET A 62 14.18 13.09 -9.96
N LEU A 63 13.03 12.48 -10.27
CA LEU A 63 12.06 12.98 -11.24
C LEU A 63 10.87 13.71 -10.60
N ASP A 64 10.96 14.04 -9.31
CA ASP A 64 9.89 14.70 -8.53
C ASP A 64 8.55 13.95 -8.55
N ARG A 65 8.60 12.63 -8.67
CA ARG A 65 7.42 11.74 -8.74
C ARG A 65 7.63 10.57 -7.79
N PRO A 66 7.55 10.76 -6.45
CA PRO A 66 7.89 9.70 -5.49
C PRO A 66 7.09 8.42 -5.73
N TYR A 67 7.74 7.27 -5.54
CA TYR A 67 7.21 5.99 -6.00
C TYR A 67 5.93 5.57 -5.25
N ALA A 68 5.83 5.91 -3.96
CA ALA A 68 4.60 5.76 -3.19
C ALA A 68 3.42 6.52 -3.81
N GLY A 69 3.64 7.75 -4.31
CA GLY A 69 2.63 8.54 -5.02
C GLY A 69 2.24 7.93 -6.37
N GLN A 70 3.21 7.39 -7.11
CA GLN A 70 2.93 6.67 -8.35
C GLN A 70 2.12 5.38 -8.11
N LYS A 71 2.46 4.59 -7.08
CA LYS A 71 1.68 3.40 -6.68
C LYS A 71 0.28 3.78 -6.19
N THR A 72 0.14 4.91 -5.50
CA THR A 72 -1.18 5.46 -5.11
C THR A 72 -2.03 5.76 -6.33
N HIS A 73 -1.44 6.39 -7.34
CA HIS A 73 -2.12 6.67 -8.60
C HIS A 73 -2.60 5.39 -9.30
N ASP A 74 -1.84 4.29 -9.25
CA ASP A 74 -2.29 3.00 -9.80
C ASP A 74 -3.55 2.50 -9.10
N VAL A 75 -3.59 2.55 -7.77
CA VAL A 75 -4.78 2.16 -6.99
C VAL A 75 -5.96 3.04 -7.38
N LEU A 76 -5.79 4.36 -7.46
CA LEU A 76 -6.86 5.28 -7.88
C LEU A 76 -7.41 4.94 -9.27
N ARG A 77 -6.56 4.60 -10.24
CA ARG A 77 -7.01 4.21 -11.59
C ARG A 77 -7.76 2.88 -11.60
N VAL A 78 -7.37 1.93 -10.74
CA VAL A 78 -8.10 0.67 -10.58
C VAL A 78 -9.48 0.94 -9.96
N LEU A 79 -9.57 1.80 -8.94
CA LEU A 79 -10.86 2.19 -8.35
C LEU A 79 -11.78 2.84 -9.39
N ASP A 80 -11.25 3.73 -10.24
CA ASP A 80 -12.01 4.35 -11.34
C ASP A 80 -12.49 3.30 -12.35
N PHE A 81 -11.63 2.34 -12.71
CA PHE A 81 -11.97 1.27 -13.64
C PHE A 81 -13.08 0.35 -13.08
N LEU A 82 -12.98 -0.03 -11.81
CA LEU A 82 -13.99 -0.85 -11.14
C LEU A 82 -15.34 -0.12 -11.05
N ALA A 83 -15.33 1.19 -10.78
CA ALA A 83 -16.53 2.01 -10.82
C ALA A 83 -17.20 2.02 -12.20
N GLN A 84 -16.42 2.16 -13.28
CA GLN A 84 -16.93 2.08 -14.65
C GLN A 84 -17.49 0.68 -14.99
N ALA A 85 -16.97 -0.37 -14.34
CA ALA A 85 -17.48 -1.73 -14.45
C ALA A 85 -18.70 -2.01 -13.54
N GLY A 86 -19.21 -1.02 -12.80
CA GLY A 86 -20.41 -1.13 -11.96
C GLY A 86 -20.14 -1.40 -10.48
N HIS A 87 -18.88 -1.34 -10.03
CA HIS A 87 -18.51 -1.53 -8.62
C HIS A 87 -18.28 -0.16 -7.95
N GLU A 88 -19.32 0.42 -7.38
CA GLU A 88 -19.30 1.80 -6.89
C GLU A 88 -18.95 1.95 -5.40
N GLU A 89 -19.21 0.91 -4.61
CA GLU A 89 -18.87 0.84 -3.18
C GLU A 89 -17.75 -0.18 -2.99
N ILE A 90 -16.57 0.29 -2.58
CA ILE A 90 -15.36 -0.52 -2.53
C ILE A 90 -14.86 -0.64 -1.09
N HIS A 91 -14.66 -1.88 -0.66
CA HIS A 91 -13.85 -2.21 0.52
C HIS A 91 -12.40 -2.41 0.06
N LEU A 92 -11.53 -1.46 0.36
CA LEU A 92 -10.11 -1.55 0.04
C LEU A 92 -9.35 -2.31 1.13
N ILE A 93 -8.72 -3.42 0.75
CA ILE A 93 -7.89 -4.24 1.65
C ILE A 93 -6.45 -4.19 1.16
N ALA A 94 -5.52 -3.88 2.06
CA ALA A 94 -4.11 -3.82 1.73
C ALA A 94 -3.22 -4.39 2.85
N LYS A 95 -2.05 -4.88 2.46
CA LYS A 95 -1.10 -5.55 3.36
C LYS A 95 0.31 -4.99 3.21
N GLY A 96 1.02 -4.81 4.32
CA GLY A 96 2.43 -4.47 4.34
C GLY A 96 2.73 -3.19 3.56
N TRP A 97 3.68 -3.25 2.62
CA TRP A 97 4.07 -2.11 1.77
C TRP A 97 2.92 -1.57 0.90
N GLY A 98 1.92 -2.41 0.58
CA GLY A 98 0.71 -1.99 -0.13
C GLY A 98 -0.21 -1.09 0.71
N ALA A 99 -0.06 -1.08 2.04
CA ALA A 99 -0.88 -0.26 2.92
C ALA A 99 -0.65 1.24 2.71
N ILE A 100 0.56 1.66 2.33
CA ILE A 100 0.88 3.08 2.05
C ILE A 100 0.06 3.62 0.87
N PRO A 101 0.16 3.07 -0.36
CA PRO A 101 -0.62 3.58 -1.48
C PRO A 101 -2.13 3.39 -1.28
N ALA A 102 -2.56 2.32 -0.59
CA ALA A 102 -3.97 2.13 -0.26
C ALA A 102 -4.50 3.22 0.69
N THR A 103 -3.74 3.61 1.70
CA THR A 103 -4.09 4.69 2.64
C THR A 103 -4.31 6.00 1.88
N PHE A 104 -3.35 6.39 1.04
CA PHE A 104 -3.46 7.64 0.28
C PHE A 104 -4.57 7.59 -0.77
N ALA A 105 -4.79 6.46 -1.43
CA ALA A 105 -5.87 6.33 -2.40
C ALA A 105 -7.25 6.38 -1.73
N ALA A 106 -7.41 5.74 -0.57
CA ALA A 106 -8.66 5.75 0.18
C ALA A 106 -9.06 7.15 0.67
N LEU A 107 -8.09 7.99 1.05
CA LEU A 107 -8.34 9.39 1.43
C LEU A 107 -8.85 10.24 0.27
N GLN A 108 -8.49 9.89 -0.97
CA GLN A 108 -8.79 10.68 -2.17
C GLN A 108 -10.00 10.15 -2.96
N SER A 109 -10.46 8.92 -2.67
CA SER A 109 -11.52 8.27 -3.42
C SER A 109 -12.80 8.15 -2.60
N GLU A 110 -13.87 8.78 -3.09
CA GLU A 110 -15.20 8.64 -2.51
C GLU A 110 -15.77 7.22 -2.65
N ARG A 111 -15.29 6.46 -3.66
CA ARG A 111 -15.71 5.08 -3.96
C ARG A 111 -15.26 4.08 -2.90
N VAL A 112 -14.15 4.35 -2.22
CA VAL A 112 -13.74 3.54 -1.07
C VAL A 112 -14.66 3.91 0.08
N VAL A 113 -15.43 2.94 0.58
CA VAL A 113 -16.37 3.13 1.71
C VAL A 113 -15.88 2.44 2.98
N ARG A 114 -14.96 1.49 2.83
CA ARG A 114 -14.36 0.73 3.92
C ARG A 114 -12.89 0.46 3.66
N VAL A 115 -12.05 0.50 4.70
CA VAL A 115 -10.62 0.18 4.59
C VAL A 115 -10.21 -0.86 5.62
N THR A 116 -9.48 -1.91 5.18
CA THR A 116 -8.74 -2.80 6.08
C THR A 116 -7.26 -2.78 5.72
N LEU A 117 -6.41 -2.42 6.69
CA LEU A 117 -4.96 -2.44 6.51
C LEU A 117 -4.33 -3.46 7.45
N LYS A 118 -3.67 -4.47 6.88
CA LYS A 118 -2.89 -5.45 7.65
C LYS A 118 -1.41 -5.08 7.58
N ASN A 119 -0.70 -5.11 8.70
CA ASN A 119 0.74 -4.87 8.74
C ASN A 119 1.12 -3.48 8.18
N ALA A 120 0.25 -2.49 8.40
CA ALA A 120 0.48 -1.10 7.97
C ALA A 120 1.57 -0.44 8.81
N LEU A 121 2.37 0.45 8.22
CA LEU A 121 3.31 1.27 8.98
C LEU A 121 2.55 2.14 9.98
N THR A 122 2.96 2.14 11.24
CA THR A 122 2.33 2.94 12.29
C THR A 122 2.50 4.45 12.08
N SER A 123 3.72 4.89 11.77
CA SER A 123 4.07 6.32 11.66
C SER A 123 5.35 6.52 10.83
N TYR A 124 5.38 7.57 10.02
CA TYR A 124 6.60 8.06 9.39
C TYR A 124 7.53 8.74 10.38
N SER A 125 7.01 9.41 11.42
CA SER A 125 7.83 10.01 12.48
C SER A 125 8.59 8.93 13.26
N ASP A 126 7.94 7.81 13.60
CA ASP A 126 8.58 6.67 14.25
C ASP A 126 9.77 6.14 13.43
N VAL A 127 9.62 6.07 12.11
CA VAL A 127 10.73 5.70 11.20
C VAL A 127 11.84 6.75 11.22
N ALA A 128 11.49 8.04 11.16
CA ALA A 128 12.46 9.13 11.10
C ALA A 128 13.27 9.29 12.39
N GLU A 129 12.69 8.93 13.54
CA GLU A 129 13.33 8.98 14.86
C GLU A 129 14.09 7.70 15.22
N SER A 130 13.85 6.62 14.47
CA SER A 130 14.50 5.33 14.70
C SER A 130 15.92 5.28 14.13
N VAL A 131 16.85 4.67 14.89
CA VAL A 131 18.23 4.44 14.44
C VAL A 131 18.28 3.44 13.27
N GLU A 132 17.39 2.45 13.29
CA GLU A 132 17.25 1.42 12.26
C GLU A 132 15.79 1.30 11.84
N TYR A 133 15.54 0.99 10.56
CA TYR A 133 14.21 0.70 10.05
C TYR A 133 14.28 -0.31 8.89
N THR A 134 13.18 -1.03 8.66
CA THR A 134 13.11 -2.12 7.66
C THR A 134 12.23 -1.79 6.45
N TRP A 135 11.60 -0.62 6.42
CA TRP A 135 10.75 -0.18 5.32
C TRP A 135 11.57 0.29 4.10
N PRO A 136 11.20 -0.10 2.88
CA PRO A 136 11.95 0.27 1.69
C PRO A 136 11.72 1.74 1.32
N LEU A 137 12.72 2.34 0.64
CA LEU A 137 12.63 3.72 0.13
C LEU A 137 11.36 3.95 -0.72
N SER A 138 10.86 2.92 -1.39
CA SER A 138 9.63 2.96 -2.19
C SER A 138 8.36 3.28 -1.39
N SER A 139 8.41 3.20 -0.05
CA SER A 139 7.30 3.50 0.86
C SER A 139 7.28 4.95 1.36
N PHE A 140 8.30 5.74 1.05
CA PHE A 140 8.46 7.09 1.59
C PHE A 140 8.13 8.18 0.57
N VAL A 141 7.61 9.30 1.09
CA VAL A 141 7.31 10.52 0.34
C VAL A 141 8.22 11.62 0.86
N PRO A 142 9.09 12.22 0.04
CA PRO A 142 9.99 13.29 0.47
C PRO A 142 9.23 14.46 1.10
N GLY A 143 9.67 14.89 2.30
CA GLY A 143 9.10 16.05 2.99
C GLY A 143 7.71 15.86 3.60
N VAL A 144 7.16 14.63 3.60
CA VAL A 144 5.77 14.37 4.04
C VAL A 144 5.48 14.87 5.46
N LEU A 145 6.43 14.70 6.39
CA LEU A 145 6.30 15.11 7.79
C LEU A 145 6.23 16.64 8.00
N ALA A 146 6.56 17.44 6.98
CA ALA A 146 6.30 18.88 7.01
C ALA A 146 4.80 19.21 6.82
N SER A 147 4.00 18.24 6.39
CA SER A 147 2.56 18.39 6.12
C SER A 147 1.70 17.49 7.00
N PHE A 148 2.00 16.19 7.12
CA PHE A 148 1.23 15.23 7.90
C PHE A 148 2.03 13.95 8.22
N ASP A 149 1.49 13.12 9.13
CA ASP A 149 1.97 11.76 9.38
C ASP A 149 0.85 10.71 9.11
N LEU A 150 1.19 9.43 8.98
CA LEU A 150 0.23 8.34 8.78
C LEU A 150 -0.86 8.24 9.86
N PRO A 151 -0.60 8.50 11.16
CA PRO A 151 -1.66 8.58 12.16
C PRO A 151 -2.73 9.63 11.84
N ASP A 152 -2.38 10.72 11.16
CA ASP A 152 -3.36 11.69 10.69
C ASP A 152 -4.26 11.09 9.61
N CYS A 153 -3.66 10.41 8.63
CA CYS A 153 -4.40 9.67 7.61
C CYS A 153 -5.33 8.61 8.23
N TYR A 154 -4.84 7.86 9.22
CA TYR A 154 -5.62 6.79 9.85
C TYR A 154 -6.80 7.32 10.65
N ARG A 155 -6.66 8.47 11.31
CA ARG A 155 -7.77 9.15 11.99
C ARG A 155 -8.88 9.51 11.00
N GLU A 156 -8.53 10.17 9.91
CA GLU A 156 -9.48 10.53 8.84
C GLU A 156 -10.19 9.31 8.25
N LEU A 157 -9.45 8.23 7.97
CA LEU A 157 -10.04 6.98 7.46
C LEU A 157 -10.90 6.24 8.50
N THR A 158 -10.60 6.38 9.78
CA THR A 158 -11.43 5.80 10.86
C THR A 158 -12.79 6.49 10.90
N GLU A 159 -12.80 7.82 10.84
CA GLU A 159 -14.01 8.64 10.88
C GLU A 159 -14.86 8.47 9.62
N MET A 160 -14.24 8.51 8.44
CA MET A 160 -14.96 8.50 7.17
C MET A 160 -15.23 7.10 6.62
N LYS A 161 -14.30 6.15 6.81
CA LYS A 161 -14.20 4.90 6.03
C LYS A 161 -14.02 3.65 6.89
N GLN A 162 -14.42 3.70 8.16
CA GLN A 162 -14.43 2.55 9.08
C GLN A 162 -13.12 1.75 9.07
N LEU A 163 -11.98 2.45 9.11
CA LEU A 163 -10.66 1.83 9.07
C LEU A 163 -10.53 0.71 10.12
N ARG A 164 -10.10 -0.47 9.66
CA ARG A 164 -9.65 -1.57 10.51
C ARG A 164 -8.16 -1.83 10.28
N GLN A 165 -7.34 -1.64 11.30
CA GLN A 165 -5.93 -2.04 11.29
C GLN A 165 -5.75 -3.41 11.96
N ILE A 166 -4.91 -4.25 11.38
CA ILE A 166 -4.58 -5.59 11.87
C ILE A 166 -3.05 -5.68 11.96
N ASP A 167 -2.54 -6.00 13.14
CA ASP A 167 -1.11 -6.21 13.41
C ASP A 167 -0.20 -5.14 12.78
N PRO A 168 -0.42 -3.84 13.04
CA PRO A 168 0.39 -2.77 12.44
C PRO A 168 1.87 -2.91 12.83
N TRP A 169 2.74 -2.45 11.95
CA TRP A 169 4.19 -2.58 12.06
C TRP A 169 4.84 -1.23 12.37
N GLY A 170 5.77 -1.21 13.32
CA GLY A 170 6.62 -0.05 13.60
C GLY A 170 7.72 0.14 12.57
N ALA A 171 8.70 0.98 12.90
CA ALA A 171 9.88 1.22 12.07
C ALA A 171 10.68 -0.05 11.73
N VAL A 172 10.79 -0.97 12.70
CA VAL A 172 11.41 -2.28 12.53
C VAL A 172 10.34 -3.36 12.58
N VAL A 173 10.25 -4.16 11.52
CA VAL A 173 9.38 -5.34 11.50
C VAL A 173 10.11 -6.49 12.20
N SER A 174 9.62 -6.90 13.37
CA SER A 174 10.08 -8.13 14.01
C SER A 174 9.65 -9.33 13.16
N THR A 175 10.60 -9.93 12.44
CA THR A 175 10.47 -11.25 11.79
C THR A 175 10.47 -12.37 12.81
#